data_AF-A0A3A9ZJN3-F1
#
_entry.id   AF-A0A3A9ZJN3-F1
#
_cell.length_a   1.000
_cell.length_b   1.000
_cell.length_c   1.000
_cell.angle_alpha   90.00
_cell.angle_beta   90.00
_cell.angle_gamma   90.00
#
_symmetry.space_group_name_H-M   'P 1'
#
loop_
_entity.id
_entity.type
_entity.pdbx_description
1 polymer ?
#
loop_
_entity_poly.entity_id
_entity_poly.type
_entity_poly.pdbx_seq_one_letter_code
_entity_poly.pdbx_strand_id
1 'polypeptide(L)'
;MSEYGLRCHAPQGVAGFDAFEAALHAFVAAPGTLRVTGTYTRMPDEPVILNHNRTTRQVVIQKTATGEFVSGWTMSEAQLGYVVRDRRLGGGS
;
A
#
# COMPACT_ATOMS: atom_id res chain seq x y z
N MET A 1 -19.41 -1.00 11.14
CA MET A 1 -19.04 -2.05 10.18
C MET A 1 -17.86 -1.52 9.39
N SER A 2 -16.73 -2.21 9.45
CA SER A 2 -15.40 -1.70 9.13
C SER A 2 -14.91 -2.35 7.84
N GLU A 3 -15.00 -1.66 6.71
CA GLU A 3 -14.39 -2.09 5.44
C GLU A 3 -13.21 -1.18 5.08
N TYR A 4 -12.19 -1.16 5.95
CA TYR A 4 -10.89 -0.58 5.61
C TYR A 4 -10.07 -1.63 4.85
N GLY A 5 -10.53 -1.99 3.67
CA GLY A 5 -9.85 -2.82 2.69
C GLY A 5 -9.51 -1.99 1.46
N LEU A 6 -8.32 -2.10 0.87
CA LEU A 6 -8.10 -1.81 -0.57
C LEU A 6 -8.89 -2.81 -1.47
N ARG A 7 -9.93 -3.44 -0.94
CA ARG A 7 -10.74 -4.50 -1.54
C ARG A 7 -12.08 -3.89 -1.88
N CYS A 8 -12.24 -3.54 -3.14
CA CYS A 8 -13.53 -3.15 -3.65
C CYS A 8 -14.40 -4.41 -3.90
N HIS A 9 -15.65 -4.39 -3.44
CA HIS A 9 -16.64 -5.44 -3.72
C HIS A 9 -17.49 -5.13 -4.96
N ALA A 10 -17.16 -4.05 -5.68
CA ALA A 10 -17.86 -3.66 -6.90
C ALA A 10 -17.57 -4.64 -8.05
N PRO A 11 -18.47 -4.73 -9.05
CA PRO A 11 -18.24 -5.51 -10.24
C PRO A 11 -16.93 -5.14 -10.94
N GLN A 12 -16.31 -6.12 -11.58
CA GLN A 12 -15.13 -5.91 -12.42
C GLN A 12 -15.44 -4.90 -13.55
N GLY A 13 -14.42 -4.17 -14.01
CA GLY A 13 -14.57 -3.12 -15.02
C GLY A 13 -14.54 -1.71 -14.42
N VAL A 14 -15.06 -0.72 -15.15
CA VAL A 14 -14.96 0.71 -14.80
C VAL A 14 -15.42 0.99 -13.37
N ALA A 15 -16.59 0.49 -12.98
CA ALA A 15 -17.12 0.71 -11.63
C ALA A 15 -16.20 0.15 -10.52
N GLY A 16 -15.52 -0.97 -10.77
CA GLY A 16 -14.53 -1.53 -9.86
C GLY A 16 -13.25 -0.69 -9.78
N PHE A 17 -12.79 -0.14 -10.91
CA PHE A 17 -11.65 0.77 -10.95
C PHE A 17 -11.94 2.08 -10.21
N ASP A 18 -13.09 2.71 -10.45
CA ASP A 18 -13.49 3.96 -9.79
C ASP A 18 -13.52 3.81 -8.27
N ALA A 19 -14.09 2.71 -7.80
CA ALA A 19 -14.20 2.44 -6.37
C ALA A 19 -12.85 2.02 -5.75
N PHE A 20 -11.97 1.34 -6.50
CA PHE A 20 -10.59 1.10 -6.08
C PHE A 20 -9.79 2.39 -5.97
N GLU A 21 -9.89 3.29 -6.95
CA GLU A 21 -9.24 4.59 -6.96
C GLU A 21 -9.70 5.45 -5.77
N ALA A 22 -11.01 5.52 -5.54
CA ALA A 22 -11.57 6.20 -4.37
C ALA A 22 -11.03 5.64 -3.04
N ALA A 23 -10.96 4.31 -2.91
CA ALA A 23 -10.40 3.65 -1.73
C ALA A 23 -8.89 3.94 -1.56
N LEU A 24 -8.15 4.00 -2.66
CA LEU A 24 -6.73 4.32 -2.67
C LEU A 24 -6.47 5.74 -2.16
N HIS A 25 -7.22 6.72 -2.68
CA HIS A 25 -7.14 8.11 -2.22
C HIS A 25 -7.50 8.23 -0.74
N ALA A 26 -8.58 7.58 -0.30
CA ALA A 26 -9.00 7.58 1.10
C ALA A 26 -7.91 6.98 2.01
N PHE A 27 -7.30 5.87 1.60
CA PHE A 27 -6.20 5.24 2.34
C PHE A 27 -4.99 6.17 2.47
N VAL A 28 -4.52 6.75 1.35
CA VAL A 28 -3.34 7.62 1.36
C VAL A 28 -3.59 8.93 2.13
N ALA A 29 -4.83 9.43 2.17
CA ALA A 29 -5.22 10.62 2.90
C ALA A 29 -5.50 10.38 4.41
N ALA A 30 -5.71 9.13 4.82
CA ALA A 30 -6.04 8.82 6.21
C ALA A 30 -4.91 9.23 7.18
N PRO A 31 -5.23 9.85 8.34
CA PRO A 31 -4.21 10.35 9.27
C PRO A 31 -3.35 9.24 9.91
N GLY A 32 -3.84 7.99 9.91
CA GLY A 32 -3.08 6.82 10.38
C GLY A 32 -2.13 6.23 9.34
N THR A 33 -2.11 6.77 8.11
CA THR A 33 -1.24 6.31 7.03
C THR A 33 0.09 7.06 7.08
N LEU A 34 1.15 6.31 7.34
CA LEU A 34 2.52 6.80 7.42
C LEU A 34 3.21 6.63 6.08
N ARG A 35 4.07 7.59 5.71
CA ARG A 35 4.86 7.53 4.48
C ARG A 35 6.33 7.38 4.83
N VAL A 36 6.98 6.37 4.27
CA VAL A 36 8.42 6.17 4.42
C VAL A 36 9.04 5.83 3.06
N THR A 37 10.22 6.38 2.78
CA THR A 37 11.05 5.90 1.68
C THR A 37 11.67 4.57 2.07
N GLY A 38 11.55 3.57 1.20
CA GLY A 38 12.00 2.21 1.44
C GLY A 38 12.37 1.49 0.17
N THR A 39 12.50 0.17 0.28
CA THR A 39 12.83 -0.72 -0.83
C THR A 39 11.73 -1.74 -1.05
N TYR A 40 11.47 -2.08 -2.31
CA TYR A 40 10.54 -3.13 -2.69
C TYR A 40 11.27 -4.14 -3.57
N THR A 41 11.25 -5.43 -3.21
CA THR A 41 12.09 -6.44 -3.88
C THR A 41 11.79 -6.63 -5.37
N ARG A 42 10.60 -6.22 -5.85
CA ARG A 42 10.27 -6.23 -7.29
C ARG A 42 10.80 -5.01 -8.03
N MET A 43 11.33 -4.01 -7.32
CA MET A 43 11.98 -2.81 -7.85
C MET A 43 13.30 -2.58 -7.10
N PRO A 44 14.29 -3.48 -7.26
CA PRO A 44 15.52 -3.45 -6.47
C PRO A 44 16.40 -2.21 -6.75
N ASP A 45 16.29 -1.64 -7.95
CA ASP A 45 17.15 -0.55 -8.41
C ASP A 45 16.53 0.85 -8.19
N GLU A 46 15.32 0.92 -7.62
CA GLU A 46 14.61 2.19 -7.39
C GLU A 46 14.04 2.25 -5.95
N PRO A 47 14.31 3.33 -5.19
CA PRO A 47 13.61 3.55 -3.93
C PRO A 47 12.13 3.80 -4.17
N VAL A 48 11.29 3.32 -3.26
CA VAL A 48 9.83 3.47 -3.32
C VAL A 48 9.30 4.20 -2.09
N ILE A 49 8.13 4.81 -2.22
CA ILE A 49 7.37 5.32 -1.09
C ILE A 49 6.42 4.21 -0.62
N LEU A 50 6.58 3.80 0.63
CA LEU A 50 5.70 2.84 1.30
C LEU A 50 4.70 3.63 2.17
N ASN A 51 3.52 3.88 1.62
CA ASN A 51 2.38 4.40 2.37
C ASN A 51 1.77 3.23 3.15
N HIS A 52 1.91 3.20 4.47
CA HIS A 52 1.44 2.07 5.28
C HIS A 52 0.66 2.52 6.51
N ASN A 53 -0.31 1.70 6.90
CA ASN A 53 -1.08 1.92 8.12
C ASN A 53 -0.85 0.73 9.05
N ARG A 54 -0.32 1.00 10.24
CA ARG A 54 0.04 -0.06 11.21
C ARG A 54 -1.18 -0.76 11.81
N THR A 55 -2.33 -0.09 11.85
CA THR A 55 -3.58 -0.63 12.39
C THR A 55 -4.27 -1.53 11.37
N THR A 56 -4.41 -1.09 10.12
CA THR A 56 -5.06 -1.89 9.07
C THR A 56 -4.12 -2.89 8.39
N ARG A 57 -2.81 -2.78 8.65
CA ARG A 57 -1.72 -3.52 8.00
C ARG A 57 -1.65 -3.33 6.48
N GLN A 58 -2.27 -2.27 5.96
CA GLN A 58 -2.26 -2.02 4.53
C GLN A 58 -0.99 -1.29 4.10
N VAL A 59 -0.61 -1.52 2.86
CA VAL A 59 0.45 -0.78 2.18
C VAL A 59 0.04 -0.40 0.76
N VAL A 60 0.47 0.78 0.33
CA VAL A 60 0.46 1.26 -1.05
C VAL A 60 1.86 1.71 -1.40
N ILE A 61 2.37 1.20 -2.51
CA ILE A 61 3.69 1.47 -3.04
C ILE A 61 3.58 2.52 -4.14
N GLN A 62 4.40 3.55 -4.07
CA GLN A 62 4.57 4.53 -5.15
C GLN A 62 6.03 4.64 -5.57
N LYS A 63 6.25 4.94 -6.85
CA LYS A 63 7.57 5.35 -7.33
C LYS A 63 7.97 6.67 -6.70
N THR A 64 9.23 6.80 -6.29
CA THR A 64 9.71 8.06 -5.68
C THR A 64 9.85 9.17 -6.71
N ALA A 65 10.20 8.85 -7.96
CA ALA A 65 10.42 9.84 -9.01
C ALA A 65 9.13 10.48 -9.54
N THR A 66 8.04 9.70 -9.65
CA THR A 66 6.80 10.13 -10.32
C THR A 66 5.58 10.14 -9.40
N GLY A 67 5.64 9.49 -8.24
CA GLY A 67 4.47 9.25 -7.40
C GLY A 67 3.49 8.22 -7.97
N GLU A 68 3.83 7.58 -9.09
CA GLU A 68 3.00 6.57 -9.75
C GLU A 68 2.71 5.39 -8.81
N PHE A 69 1.45 4.97 -8.77
CA PHE A 69 1.04 3.77 -8.06
C PHE A 69 1.69 2.52 -8.67
N VAL A 70 2.31 1.70 -7.82
CA VAL A 70 2.92 0.42 -8.24
C VAL A 70 2.01 -0.75 -7.85
N SER A 71 1.65 -0.84 -6.56
CA SER A 71 0.85 -1.93 -6.03
C SER A 71 0.36 -1.59 -4.61
N GLY A 72 -0.59 -2.37 -4.09
CA GLY A 72 -1.03 -2.26 -2.71
C GLY A 72 -1.79 -3.50 -2.23
N TRP A 73 -1.66 -3.83 -0.95
CA TRP A 73 -2.31 -4.99 -0.33
C TRP A 73 -2.35 -4.88 1.19
N THR A 74 -3.07 -5.80 1.84
CA THR A 74 -3.00 -6.02 3.28
C THR A 74 -1.85 -6.97 3.60
N MET A 75 -0.85 -6.48 4.33
CA MET A 75 0.33 -7.20 4.73
C MET A 75 0.05 -8.20 5.86
N SER A 76 0.85 -9.27 5.94
CA SER A 76 0.98 -10.04 7.19
C SER A 76 1.66 -9.20 8.27
N GLU A 77 1.57 -9.62 9.54
CA GLU A 77 2.28 -8.93 10.63
C GLU A 77 3.79 -8.94 10.44
N ALA A 78 4.35 -10.05 9.94
CA ALA A 78 5.78 -10.16 9.63
C ALA A 78 6.20 -9.14 8.56
N GLN A 79 5.41 -9.02 7.48
CA GLN A 79 5.66 -8.03 6.42
C GLN A 79 5.58 -6.60 6.95
N LEU A 80 4.58 -6.28 7.79
CA LEU A 80 4.50 -4.98 8.45
C LEU A 80 5.73 -4.72 9.34
N GLY A 81 6.20 -5.74 10.05
CA GLY A 81 7.42 -5.68 10.86
C GLY A 81 8.64 -5.25 10.04
N TYR A 82 8.85 -5.85 8.86
CA TYR A 82 9.93 -5.47 7.95
C TYR A 82 9.80 -4.03 7.43
N VAL A 83 8.57 -3.57 7.14
CA VAL A 83 8.33 -2.19 6.71
C VAL A 83 8.66 -1.20 7.82
N VAL A 84 8.19 -1.45 9.04
CA VAL A 84 8.37 -0.54 10.18
C VAL A 84 9.82 -0.50 10.65
N ARG A 85 10.50 -1.66 10.70
CA ARG A 85 11.87 -1.77 11.21
C ARG A 85 12.92 -1.45 10.13
N ASP A 86 12.78 -2.06 8.97
CA ASP A 86 13.84 -2.10 7.95
C ASP A 86 13.53 -1.24 6.73
N ARG A 87 12.32 -0.65 6.65
CA ARG A 87 11.81 0.06 5.47
C ARG A 87 11.90 -0.80 4.20
N ARG A 88 11.69 -2.11 4.34
CA ARG A 88 11.83 -3.10 3.27
C ARG A 88 10.55 -3.90 3.12
N LEU A 89 10.15 -4.12 1.87
CA LEU A 89 8.95 -4.89 1.52
C LEU A 89 9.26 -5.92 0.44
N GLY A 90 8.67 -7.12 0.57
CA GLY A 90 8.78 -8.18 -0.43
C GLY A 90 9.66 -9.39 -0.06
N GLY A 91 9.76 -9.71 1.24
CA GLY A 91 10.23 -11.01 1.74
C GLY A 91 9.17 -11.60 2.68
N GLY A 92 8.79 -12.86 2.45
CA GLY A 92 7.75 -13.56 3.22
C GLY A 92 6.53 -13.89 2.36
N SER A 93 6.64 -14.99 1.63
CA SER A 93 5.53 -15.85 1.20
C SER A 93 5.08 -16.72 2.37
#